data_AF-A0A0B6S130-F1
#
_entry.id   AF-A0A0B6S130-F1
#
_cell.length_a   1.000
_cell.length_b   1.000
_cell.length_c   1.000
_cell.angle_alpha   90.00
_cell.angle_beta   90.00
_cell.angle_gamma   90.00
#
_symmetry.space_group_name_H-M   'P 1'
#
loop_
_entity.id
_entity.type
_entity.pdbx_description
1 polymer ?
#
loop_
_entity_poly.entity_id
_entity_poly.type
_entity_poly.pdbx_seq_one_letter_code
_entity_poly.pdbx_strand_id
1 'polypeptide(L)'
;MNHDPSLWGPENKIVCVELHQSGLLSDEQLRIDTLYYRRVLSTRDWHGYRIWGSWLVARMRRQPALAACLSRPARWLASDSAYQLGLAARPHLGGMLVRRLAFLPFCRIAGALAAPAHRRNQPSSIA
;
A
#
# COMPACT_ATOMS: atom_id res chain seq x y z
N MET A 1 1.88 12.84 14.16
CA MET A 1 2.05 12.27 12.80
C MET A 1 1.51 13.29 11.82
N ASN A 2 2.35 13.83 10.94
CA ASN A 2 1.91 14.81 9.94
C ASN A 2 1.13 14.08 8.84
N HIS A 3 -0.20 14.20 8.86
CA HIS A 3 -1.09 13.61 7.87
C HIS A 3 -1.26 14.58 6.70
N ASP A 4 -0.64 14.29 5.56
CA ASP A 4 -0.91 15.00 4.31
C ASP A 4 -2.20 14.44 3.70
N PRO A 5 -3.33 15.18 3.72
CA PRO A 5 -4.64 14.67 3.30
C PRO A 5 -4.68 14.13 1.86
N SER A 6 -3.80 14.62 0.99
CA SER A 6 -3.75 14.27 -0.43
C SER A 6 -3.30 12.83 -0.71
N LEU A 7 -2.66 12.18 0.26
CA LEU A 7 -2.11 10.83 0.10
C LEU A 7 -3.09 9.70 0.41
N TRP A 8 -4.29 10.01 0.94
CA TRP A 8 -5.15 9.01 1.60
C TRP A 8 -6.45 8.69 0.86
N GLY A 9 -6.63 9.20 -0.35
CA GLY A 9 -7.75 8.83 -1.21
C GLY A 9 -7.53 7.48 -1.92
N PRO A 10 -8.62 6.79 -2.33
CA PRO A 10 -8.55 5.49 -3.01
C PRO A 10 -7.73 5.53 -4.30
N GLU A 11 -7.68 6.68 -4.98
CA GLU A 11 -6.84 6.92 -6.15
C GLU A 11 -5.34 6.72 -5.88
N ASN A 12 -4.91 6.90 -4.62
CA ASN A 12 -3.52 6.69 -4.22
C ASN A 12 -3.19 5.21 -4.01
N LYS A 13 -4.19 4.31 -3.90
CA LYS A 13 -4.00 2.86 -3.87
C LYS A 13 -3.78 2.30 -5.29
N ILE A 14 -2.76 2.81 -5.98
CA ILE A 14 -2.48 2.58 -7.41
C ILE A 14 -2.54 1.11 -7.87
N VAL A 15 -2.02 0.15 -7.08
CA VAL A 15 -2.11 -1.28 -7.41
C VAL A 15 -3.55 -1.80 -7.33
N CYS A 16 -4.29 -1.42 -6.29
CA CYS A 16 -5.68 -1.82 -6.13
C CYS A 16 -6.59 -1.14 -7.15
N VAL A 17 -6.30 0.12 -7.52
CA VAL A 17 -7.00 0.85 -8.59
C VAL A 17 -6.82 0.14 -9.93
N GLU A 18 -5.59 -0.25 -10.27
CA GLU A 18 -5.32 -0.99 -11.52
C GLU A 18 -6.07 -2.34 -11.55
N LEU A 19 -6.08 -3.08 -10.45
CA LEU A 19 -6.83 -4.34 -10.34
C LEU A 19 -8.35 -4.10 -10.43
N HIS A 20 -8.85 -3.02 -9.84
CA HIS A 20 -10.24 -2.63 -9.92
C HIS A 20 -10.65 -2.29 -11.35
N GLN A 21 -9.88 -1.43 -12.03
CA GLN A 21 -10.09 -1.07 -13.44
C GLN A 21 -10.04 -2.29 -14.37
N SER A 22 -9.25 -3.32 -14.01
CA SER A 22 -9.18 -4.59 -14.73
C SER A 22 -10.32 -5.57 -14.39
N GLY A 23 -11.29 -5.19 -13.54
CA GLY A 23 -12.39 -6.06 -13.09
C GLY A 23 -11.95 -7.19 -12.13
N LEU A 24 -10.73 -7.13 -11.61
CA LEU A 24 -10.13 -8.17 -10.76
C LEU A 24 -10.29 -7.89 -9.26
N LEU A 25 -10.70 -6.70 -8.89
CA LEU A 25 -11.00 -6.28 -7.52
C LEU A 25 -12.35 -5.56 -7.52
N SER A 26 -13.16 -5.74 -6.48
CA SER A 26 -14.44 -5.01 -6.33
C SER A 26 -14.25 -3.63 -5.71
N ASP A 27 -15.20 -2.72 -5.94
CA ASP A 27 -15.25 -1.39 -5.31
C ASP A 27 -15.19 -1.47 -3.78
N GLU A 28 -15.91 -2.43 -3.18
CA GLU A 28 -15.92 -2.63 -1.74
C GLU A 28 -14.52 -3.02 -1.21
N GLN A 29 -13.85 -3.95 -1.89
CA GLN A 29 -12.49 -4.36 -1.53
C GLN A 29 -11.50 -3.20 -1.64
N LEU A 30 -11.59 -2.40 -2.71
CA LEU A 30 -10.77 -1.19 -2.88
C LEU A 30 -11.01 -0.19 -1.74
N ARG A 31 -12.28 0.06 -1.40
CA ARG A 31 -12.67 1.00 -0.33
C ARG A 31 -12.16 0.54 1.03
N ILE A 32 -12.41 -0.72 1.39
CA ILE A 32 -12.00 -1.31 2.67
C ILE A 32 -10.48 -1.25 2.83
N ASP A 33 -9.73 -1.66 1.81
CA ASP A 33 -8.27 -1.67 1.86
C ASP A 33 -7.70 -0.24 1.99
N THR A 34 -8.29 0.72 1.27
CA THR A 34 -7.95 2.14 1.38
C THR A 34 -8.16 2.66 2.80
N LEU A 35 -9.33 2.41 3.39
CA LEU A 35 -9.68 2.88 4.73
C LEU A 35 -8.75 2.32 5.81
N TYR A 36 -8.42 1.03 5.71
CA TYR A 36 -7.54 0.40 6.68
C TYR A 36 -6.11 0.94 6.58
N TYR A 37 -5.52 0.94 5.39
CA TYR A 37 -4.13 1.39 5.24
C TYR A 37 -3.94 2.89 5.40
N ARG A 38 -5.03 3.67 5.32
CA ARG A 38 -5.03 5.06 5.78
C ARG A 38 -4.72 5.22 7.26
N ARG A 39 -5.05 4.22 8.08
CA ARG A 39 -4.75 4.23 9.53
C ARG A 39 -3.39 3.64 9.86
N VAL A 40 -2.86 2.77 9.00
CA VAL A 40 -1.69 1.93 9.31
C VAL A 40 -0.39 2.45 8.71
N LEU A 41 -0.41 2.98 7.48
CA LEU A 41 0.81 3.44 6.82
C LEU A 41 1.18 4.83 7.32
N SER A 42 2.47 5.09 7.52
CA SER A 42 2.98 6.46 7.68
C SER A 42 3.14 7.14 6.31
N THR A 43 3.37 8.47 6.30
CA THR A 43 3.70 9.22 5.07
C THR A 43 4.93 8.65 4.35
N ARG A 44 5.92 8.14 5.10
CA ARG A 44 7.11 7.48 4.56
C ARG A 44 6.76 6.13 3.92
N ASP A 45 5.92 5.33 4.57
CA ASP A 45 5.50 4.04 4.02
C ASP A 45 4.66 4.22 2.76
N TRP A 46 3.84 5.28 2.70
CA TRP A 46 3.09 5.65 1.50
C TRP A 46 3.97 6.04 0.33
N HIS A 47 5.02 6.82 0.57
CA HIS A 47 6.01 7.10 -0.48
C HIS A 47 6.68 5.81 -0.97
N GLY A 48 7.08 4.93 -0.04
CA GLY A 48 7.60 3.60 -0.39
C GLY A 48 6.62 2.80 -1.24
N TYR A 49 5.35 2.76 -0.84
CA TYR A 49 4.26 2.14 -1.59
C TYR A 49 4.12 2.71 -3.01
N ARG A 50 4.13 4.03 -3.17
CA ARG A 50 4.01 4.66 -4.49
C ARG A 50 5.16 4.25 -5.41
N ILE A 51 6.39 4.14 -4.89
CA ILE A 51 7.56 3.78 -5.67
C ILE A 51 7.44 2.35 -6.21
N TRP A 52 7.33 1.36 -5.33
CA TRP A 52 7.26 -0.04 -5.79
C TRP A 52 5.93 -0.36 -6.47
N GLY A 53 4.84 0.28 -6.04
CA GLY A 53 3.51 0.12 -6.62
C GLY A 53 3.44 0.62 -8.06
N SER A 54 4.09 1.75 -8.38
CA SER A 54 4.09 2.28 -9.76
C SER A 54 4.84 1.35 -10.71
N TRP A 55 5.97 0.81 -10.25
CA TRP A 55 6.71 -0.20 -11.00
C TRP A 55 5.86 -1.47 -11.23
N LEU A 56 5.15 -1.92 -10.20
CA LEU A 56 4.29 -3.12 -10.29
C LEU A 56 3.12 -2.91 -11.24
N VAL A 57 2.46 -1.75 -11.19
CA VAL A 57 1.38 -1.38 -12.12
C VAL A 57 1.89 -1.35 -13.56
N ALA A 58 3.06 -0.76 -13.82
CA ALA A 58 3.66 -0.77 -15.15
C ALA A 58 3.92 -2.19 -15.68
N ARG A 59 4.27 -3.13 -14.79
CA ARG A 59 4.40 -4.56 -15.15
C ARG A 59 3.05 -5.22 -15.40
N MET A 60 2.05 -4.97 -14.55
CA MET A 60 0.70 -5.51 -14.69
C MET A 60 0.05 -5.11 -16.00
N ARG A 61 0.20 -3.83 -16.41
CA ARG A 61 -0.30 -3.33 -17.71
C ARG A 61 0.31 -4.03 -18.91
N ARG A 62 1.57 -4.45 -18.79
CA ARG A 62 2.29 -5.20 -19.83
C ARG A 62 1.98 -6.70 -19.82
N GLN A 63 1.58 -7.24 -18.67
CA GLN A 63 1.40 -8.67 -18.46
C GLN A 63 0.10 -8.93 -17.68
N PRO A 64 -1.05 -9.08 -18.38
CA PRO A 64 -2.34 -9.30 -17.74
C PRO A 64 -2.38 -10.52 -16.81
N ALA A 65 -1.62 -11.57 -17.14
CA ALA A 65 -1.47 -12.75 -16.28
C ALA A 65 -0.87 -12.41 -14.90
N LEU A 66 0.04 -11.43 -14.84
CA LEU A 66 0.58 -10.94 -13.57
C LEU A 66 -0.51 -10.24 -12.73
N ALA A 67 -1.35 -9.42 -13.36
CA ALA A 67 -2.48 -8.78 -12.68
C ALA A 67 -3.46 -9.83 -12.13
N ALA A 68 -3.78 -10.86 -12.91
CA ALA A 68 -4.60 -11.98 -12.46
C ALA A 68 -3.97 -12.72 -11.26
N CYS A 69 -2.66 -12.97 -11.29
CA CYS A 69 -1.94 -13.59 -10.18
C CYS A 69 -1.99 -12.72 -8.90
N LEU A 70 -1.75 -11.41 -9.04
CA LEU A 70 -1.74 -10.45 -7.93
C LEU A 70 -3.13 -10.10 -7.39
N SER A 71 -4.19 -10.39 -8.16
CA SER A 71 -5.57 -10.20 -7.69
C SER A 71 -5.87 -11.02 -6.43
N ARG A 72 -5.34 -12.25 -6.34
CA ARG A 72 -5.55 -13.14 -5.20
C ARG A 72 -4.97 -12.59 -3.89
N PRO A 73 -3.68 -12.22 -3.80
CA PRO A 73 -3.15 -11.61 -2.58
C PRO A 73 -3.80 -10.25 -2.28
N ALA A 74 -4.21 -9.47 -3.29
CA ALA A 74 -4.93 -8.21 -3.06
C ALA A 74 -6.32 -8.43 -2.42
N ARG A 75 -7.08 -9.44 -2.88
CA ARG A 75 -8.36 -9.82 -2.26
C ARG A 75 -8.17 -10.33 -0.84
N TRP A 76 -7.13 -11.13 -0.59
CA TRP A 76 -6.78 -11.59 0.76
C TRP A 76 -6.45 -10.43 1.69
N LEU A 77 -5.69 -9.44 1.20
CA LEU A 77 -5.41 -8.21 1.93
C LEU A 77 -6.71 -7.46 2.26
N ALA A 78 -7.61 -7.29 1.30
CA ALA A 78 -8.90 -6.63 1.55
C ALA A 78 -9.74 -7.37 2.60
N SER A 79 -9.75 -8.71 2.60
CA SER A 79 -10.43 -9.51 3.62
C SER A 79 -9.80 -9.37 5.01
N ASP A 80 -8.47 -9.33 5.11
CA ASP A 80 -7.81 -9.03 6.39
C ASP A 80 -8.08 -7.58 6.82
N SER A 81 -8.02 -6.61 5.91
CA SER A 81 -8.39 -5.21 6.16
C SER A 81 -9.81 -5.08 6.71
N ALA A 82 -10.78 -5.84 6.18
CA ALA A 82 -12.15 -5.89 6.69
C ALA A 82 -12.21 -6.39 8.14
N TYR A 83 -11.48 -7.47 8.45
CA TYR A 83 -11.37 -7.99 9.81
C TYR A 83 -10.72 -6.98 10.76
N GLN A 84 -9.62 -6.34 10.36
CA GLN A 84 -8.93 -5.34 11.18
C GLN A 84 -9.78 -4.07 11.42
N LEU A 85 -10.74 -3.79 10.54
CA LEU A 85 -11.72 -2.72 10.71
C LEU A 85 -12.96 -3.14 11.52
N GLY A 86 -13.06 -4.41 11.94
CA GLY A 86 -14.24 -4.94 12.65
C GLY A 86 -15.46 -5.19 11.76
N LEU A 87 -15.30 -5.12 10.43
CA LEU A 87 -16.38 -5.36 9.46
C LEU A 87 -16.60 -6.86 9.18
N ALA A 88 -15.62 -7.69 9.52
CA ALA A 88 -15.70 -9.14 9.39
C ALA A 88 -15.43 -9.83 10.74
N ALA A 89 -16.18 -10.89 11.05
CA ALA A 89 -16.07 -11.61 12.32
C ALA A 89 -14.85 -12.55 12.39
N ARG A 90 -14.29 -12.96 11.24
CA ARG A 90 -13.21 -13.96 11.18
C ARG A 90 -11.94 -13.38 10.55
N PRO A 91 -10.75 -13.68 11.12
CA PRO A 91 -9.48 -13.24 10.53
C PRO A 91 -9.20 -13.98 9.23
N HIS A 92 -8.62 -13.28 8.25
CA HIS A 92 -8.15 -13.88 7.01
C HIS A 92 -6.64 -14.17 7.10
N LEU A 93 -6.26 -15.39 7.48
CA LEU A 93 -4.85 -15.77 7.76
C LEU A 93 -3.92 -15.48 6.57
N GLY A 94 -4.33 -15.81 5.34
CA GLY A 94 -3.53 -15.50 4.14
C GLY A 94 -3.34 -14.00 3.92
N GLY A 95 -4.32 -13.19 4.31
CA GLY A 95 -4.26 -11.74 4.20
C GLY A 95 -3.33 -11.14 5.24
N MET A 96 -3.43 -11.65 6.47
CA MET A 96 -2.50 -11.31 7.55
C MET A 96 -1.05 -11.64 7.18
N LEU A 97 -0.80 -12.82 6.58
CA LEU A 97 0.54 -13.22 6.12
C LEU A 97 1.05 -12.29 5.02
N VAL A 98 0.25 -12.04 3.97
CA VAL A 98 0.62 -11.10 2.90
C VAL A 98 0.91 -9.71 3.45
N ARG A 99 0.09 -9.22 4.38
CA ARG A 99 0.30 -7.91 5.02
C ARG A 99 1.61 -7.84 5.78
N ARG A 100 1.89 -8.84 6.63
CA ARG A 100 3.03 -8.83 7.55
C ARG A 100 4.35 -9.17 6.90
N LEU A 101 4.35 -10.09 5.93
CA LEU A 101 5.58 -10.63 5.34
C LEU A 101 5.97 -9.97 4.02
N ALA A 102 4.99 -9.44 3.28
CA ALA A 102 5.27 -8.78 2.01
C ALA A 102 4.91 -7.29 2.06
N PHE A 103 3.62 -6.96 2.16
CA PHE A 103 3.15 -5.60 1.89
C PHE A 103 3.79 -4.54 2.80
N LEU A 104 3.65 -4.66 4.13
CA LEU A 104 4.22 -3.68 5.06
C LEU A 104 5.75 -3.62 5.02
N PRO A 105 6.48 -4.76 4.99
CA PRO A 105 7.93 -4.74 4.80
C PRO A 105 8.37 -4.01 3.53
N PHE A 106 7.74 -4.29 2.37
CA PHE A 106 8.08 -3.61 1.12
C PHE A 106 7.85 -2.11 1.20
N CYS A 107 6.70 -1.67 1.74
CA CYS A 107 6.44 -0.24 1.94
C CYS A 107 7.48 0.43 2.84
N ARG A 108 7.85 -0.21 3.96
CA ARG A 108 8.83 0.33 4.92
C ARG A 108 10.23 0.38 4.35
N ILE A 109 10.69 -0.70 3.70
CA ILE A 109 12.02 -0.79 3.11
C ILE A 109 12.15 0.21 1.96
N ALA A 110 11.19 0.24 1.04
CA ALA A 110 11.20 1.21 -0.06
C ALA A 110 11.16 2.64 0.47
N GLY A 111 10.31 2.93 1.46
CA GLY A 111 10.24 4.25 2.09
C GLY A 111 11.52 4.61 2.87
N ALA A 112 12.24 3.62 3.39
CA ALA A 112 13.53 3.81 4.04
C ALA A 112 14.63 4.20 3.06
N LEU A 113 14.72 3.47 1.95
CA LEU A 113 15.73 3.71 0.91
C LEU A 113 15.45 4.99 0.12
N ALA A 114 14.18 5.34 -0.03
CA ALA A 114 13.76 6.54 -0.76
C ALA A 114 13.89 7.83 0.05
N ALA A 115 14.06 7.77 1.37
CA ALA A 115 14.39 8.94 2.18
C ALA A 115 15.89 9.25 1.99
N PRO A 116 16.28 10.27 1.20
CA PRO A 116 17.68 10.64 1.09
C PRO A 116 18.12 11.26 2.41
N ALA A 117 19.42 11.19 2.67
CA ALA A 117 20.13 11.72 3.81
C ALA A 117 19.92 13.23 4.06
N HIS A 118 18.73 13.69 4.47
CA HIS A 118 18.48 15.06 4.92
C HIS A 118 19.02 15.30 6.35
N ARG A 119 20.14 14.67 6.71
CA ARG A 119 20.80 14.82 8.01
C ARG A 119 22.34 14.94 7.92
N ARG A 120 22.87 15.48 6.83
CA ARG A 120 24.23 16.03 6.75
C ARG A 120 24.21 17.26 5.85
N ASN A 121 23.88 18.41 6.45
CA ASN A 121 24.28 19.77 6.04
C ASN A 121 23.39 20.75 6.83
N GLN A 122 23.50 20.71 8.15
CA GLN A 122 23.24 21.89 8.96
C GLN A 122 24.63 22.47 9.23
N PRO A 123 25.06 23.54 8.54
CA PRO A 123 26.26 24.24 8.98
C PRO A 123 25.97 24.75 10.39
N SER A 124 26.81 24.37 11.34
CA SER A 124 26.83 24.94 12.68
C SER A 124 27.11 26.43 12.55
N SER A 125 26.05 27.23 12.43
CA SER A 125 26.12 28.68 12.57
C SER A 125 25.80 29.03 14.01
N ILE A 126 26.82 28.97 14.86
CA ILE A 126 26.92 29.65 16.17
C ILE A 126 28.44 29.82 16.36
N ALA A 127 28.97 30.99 15.95
CA ALA A 127 29.31 32.15 16.80
C ALA A 127 30.64 31.95 17.55
#